data_AF-A0A839DQI0-F1
#
_entry.id   AF-A0A839DQI0-F1
#
_cell.length_a   1.000
_cell.length_b   1.000
_cell.length_c   1.000
_cell.angle_alpha   90.00
_cell.angle_beta   90.00
_cell.angle_gamma   90.00
#
_symmetry.space_group_name_H-M   'P 1'
#
loop_
_entity.id
_entity.type
_entity.pdbx_description
1 polymer ?
#
loop_
_entity_poly.entity_id
_entity_poly.type
_entity_poly.pdbx_seq_one_letter_code
_entity_poly.pdbx_strand_id
1 'polypeptide(L)'
;MVFTDVERDHLFGRLLGRLATIDPDGTPQVRPLGFRLNADGTIDLGGPWVASTRRYRNVVANPRVGFVVDDLTPDEPGEIEPGMGRGVEVRGRAEALSVDDPPGAPGMAGRDIIRVRPERIPSWHIDPEAPAGYSRKRGVTDTGESKNHTFG
;
A
#
# COMPACT_ATOMS: atom_id res chain seq x y z
N MET A 1 12.68 -3.30 10.65
CA MET A 1 11.72 -2.27 10.20
C MET A 1 10.55 -2.96 9.49
N VAL A 2 9.39 -2.30 9.31
CA VAL A 2 8.20 -2.91 8.68
C VAL A 2 8.42 -3.20 7.19
N PHE A 3 9.01 -2.23 6.48
CA PHE A 3 9.37 -2.27 5.07
C PHE A 3 10.90 -2.46 4.89
N THR A 4 11.31 -3.08 3.79
CA THR A 4 12.72 -3.06 3.33
C THR A 4 13.04 -1.68 2.75
N ASP A 5 14.33 -1.36 2.59
CA ASP A 5 14.70 -0.06 2.00
C ASP A 5 14.20 0.08 0.56
N VAL A 6 14.30 -0.99 -0.25
CA VAL A 6 13.77 -1.02 -1.62
C VAL A 6 12.27 -0.73 -1.68
N GLU A 7 11.46 -1.33 -0.79
CA GLU A 7 10.03 -1.06 -0.73
C GLU A 7 9.71 0.34 -0.24
N ARG A 8 10.47 0.87 0.75
CA ARG A 8 10.29 2.24 1.24
C ARG A 8 10.58 3.24 0.13
N ASP A 9 11.69 3.06 -0.59
CA ASP A 9 12.07 3.91 -1.70
C ASP A 9 11.00 3.87 -2.80
N HIS A 10 10.46 2.68 -3.08
CA HIS A 10 9.34 2.55 -4.00
C HIS A 10 8.12 3.34 -3.52
N LEU A 11 7.70 3.17 -2.26
CA LEU A 11 6.55 3.85 -1.68
C LEU A 11 6.73 5.38 -1.62
N PHE A 12 7.90 5.90 -1.27
CA PHE A 12 8.16 7.35 -1.21
C PHE A 12 8.15 8.01 -2.58
N GLY A 13 8.50 7.28 -3.64
CA GLY A 13 8.47 7.79 -5.01
C GLY A 13 7.06 7.99 -5.60
N ARG A 14 5.99 7.59 -4.90
CA ARG A 14 4.62 7.61 -5.43
C ARG A 14 3.68 8.39 -4.54
N LEU A 15 2.73 9.06 -5.19
CA LEU A 15 1.70 9.85 -4.54
C LEU A 15 0.33 9.16 -4.52
N LEU A 16 0.18 8.02 -5.19
CA LEU A 16 -1.10 7.34 -5.40
C LEU A 16 -0.97 5.84 -5.14
N GLY A 17 -1.96 5.28 -4.46
CA GLY A 17 -2.16 3.83 -4.36
C GLY A 17 -3.63 3.46 -4.43
N ARG A 18 -3.91 2.16 -4.51
CA ARG A 18 -5.25 1.59 -4.72
C ARG A 18 -5.66 0.81 -3.46
N LEU A 19 -6.64 1.33 -2.74
CA LEU A 19 -7.20 0.70 -1.54
C LEU A 19 -8.36 -0.22 -1.93
N ALA A 20 -8.25 -1.49 -1.58
CA ALA A 20 -9.32 -2.47 -1.56
C ALA A 20 -9.93 -2.58 -0.15
N THR A 21 -11.26 -2.48 -0.07
CA THR A 21 -12.06 -2.68 1.15
C THR A 21 -13.21 -3.65 0.86
N ILE A 22 -13.85 -4.16 1.91
CA ILE A 22 -14.97 -5.10 1.81
C ILE A 22 -16.19 -4.49 2.51
N ASP A 23 -17.31 -4.36 1.80
CA ASP A 23 -18.60 -3.93 2.38
C ASP A 23 -19.16 -5.04 3.30
N PRO A 24 -20.00 -4.72 4.31
CA PRO A 24 -20.69 -5.72 5.14
C PRO A 24 -21.33 -6.91 4.40
N ASP A 25 -21.83 -6.71 3.18
CA ASP A 25 -22.41 -7.78 2.35
C ASP A 25 -21.37 -8.66 1.63
N GLY A 26 -20.08 -8.36 1.80
CA GLY A 26 -18.97 -9.04 1.15
C GLY A 26 -18.52 -8.41 -0.17
N THR A 27 -19.20 -7.37 -0.66
CA THR A 27 -18.86 -6.72 -1.94
C THR A 27 -17.49 -6.04 -1.85
N PRO A 28 -16.52 -6.38 -2.73
CA PRO A 28 -15.23 -5.70 -2.77
C PRO A 28 -15.38 -4.31 -3.41
N GLN A 29 -14.65 -3.33 -2.87
CA GLN A 29 -14.53 -2.00 -3.46
C GLN A 29 -13.08 -1.57 -3.56
N VAL A 30 -12.70 -1.00 -4.70
CA VAL A 30 -11.36 -0.44 -4.95
C VAL A 30 -11.44 1.06 -5.21
N ARG A 31 -10.55 1.84 -4.59
CA ARG A 31 -10.44 3.29 -4.83
C ARG A 31 -8.98 3.74 -4.90
N PRO A 32 -8.59 4.55 -5.90
CA PRO A 32 -7.30 5.23 -5.91
C PRO A 32 -7.31 6.37 -4.88
N LEU A 33 -6.26 6.47 -4.06
CA LEU A 33 -6.12 7.42 -2.96
C LEU A 33 -4.68 7.91 -2.83
N GLY A 34 -4.52 9.18 -2.46
CA GLY A 34 -3.25 9.68 -1.95
C GLY A 34 -2.95 9.08 -0.58
N PHE A 35 -1.67 8.96 -0.25
CA PHE A 35 -1.24 8.33 0.98
C PHE A 35 0.02 8.98 1.56
N ARG A 36 0.30 8.68 2.83
CA ARG A 36 1.58 8.96 3.49
C ARG A 36 2.08 7.70 4.17
N LEU A 37 3.34 7.35 3.93
CA LEU A 37 4.05 6.35 4.71
C LEU A 37 4.63 6.99 5.98
N ASN A 38 4.26 6.46 7.14
CA ASN A 38 4.73 6.94 8.44
C ASN A 38 6.03 6.23 8.87
N ALA A 39 6.78 6.84 9.78
CA ALA A 39 8.04 6.29 10.29
C ALA A 39 7.89 4.93 11.00
N ASP A 40 6.73 4.65 11.58
CA ASP A 40 6.40 3.36 12.22
C ASP A 40 5.97 2.27 11.22
N GLY A 41 5.92 2.58 9.92
CA GLY A 41 5.50 1.67 8.86
C GLY A 41 3.98 1.55 8.70
N THR A 42 3.18 2.41 9.34
CA THR A 42 1.76 2.55 8.99
C THR A 42 1.58 3.43 7.75
N ILE A 43 0.47 3.26 7.05
CA ILE A 43 0.12 4.07 5.88
C ILE A 43 -1.17 4.83 6.17
N ASP A 44 -1.12 6.15 6.09
CA ASP A 44 -2.30 7.01 6.28
C ASP A 44 -2.90 7.37 4.92
N LEU A 45 -4.20 7.14 4.79
CA LEU A 45 -5.02 7.49 3.63
C LEU A 45 -5.99 8.60 4.02
N GLY A 46 -5.75 9.80 3.49
CA GLY A 46 -6.51 11.01 3.83
C GLY A 46 -7.35 11.55 2.67
N GLY A 47 -7.56 12.86 2.71
CA GLY A 47 -8.35 13.62 1.74
C GLY A 47 -9.55 14.33 2.37
N PRO A 48 -10.41 14.95 1.56
CA PRO A 48 -11.57 15.67 2.06
C PRO A 48 -12.68 14.69 2.44
N TRP A 49 -13.39 15.00 3.54
CA TRP A 49 -14.62 14.32 3.97
C TRP A 49 -14.51 12.79 4.15
N VAL A 50 -13.35 12.26 4.57
CA VAL A 50 -13.09 10.80 4.60
C VAL A 50 -14.15 10.04 5.39
N ALA A 51 -14.59 10.54 6.56
CA ALA A 51 -15.61 9.90 7.39
C ALA A 51 -16.98 9.69 6.68
N SER A 52 -17.28 10.50 5.65
CA SER A 52 -18.51 10.36 4.86
C SER A 52 -18.44 9.29 3.75
N THR A 53 -17.26 8.72 3.51
CA THR A 53 -17.02 7.85 2.36
C THR A 53 -17.42 6.39 2.62
N ARG A 54 -17.69 5.64 1.54
CA ARG A 54 -17.96 4.18 1.64
C ARG A 54 -16.78 3.41 2.20
N ARG A 55 -15.56 3.67 1.69
CA ARG A 55 -14.31 3.03 2.17
C ARG A 55 -14.12 3.17 3.68
N TYR A 56 -14.49 4.32 4.27
CA TYR A 56 -14.40 4.54 5.71
C TYR A 56 -15.40 3.65 6.48
N ARG A 57 -16.67 3.63 6.05
CA ARG A 57 -17.69 2.75 6.64
C ARG A 57 -17.32 1.26 6.50
N ASN A 58 -16.75 0.87 5.36
CA ASN A 58 -16.29 -0.49 5.12
C ASN A 58 -15.19 -0.88 6.13
N VAL A 59 -14.20 -0.02 6.33
CA VAL A 59 -13.11 -0.26 7.30
C VAL A 59 -13.62 -0.39 8.73
N VAL A 60 -14.60 0.44 9.12
CA VAL A 60 -15.23 0.35 10.44
C VAL A 60 -15.92 -1.00 10.64
N ALA A 61 -16.59 -1.53 9.60
CA ALA A 61 -17.29 -2.81 9.68
C ALA A 61 -16.37 -4.03 9.53
N ASN A 62 -15.37 -3.95 8.65
CA ASN A 62 -14.41 -5.01 8.37
C ASN A 62 -13.02 -4.39 8.15
N PRO A 63 -12.09 -4.54 9.11
CA PRO A 63 -10.80 -3.86 9.05
C PRO A 63 -9.85 -4.48 8.02
N ARG A 64 -10.17 -5.61 7.39
CA ARG A 64 -9.26 -6.25 6.42
C ARG A 64 -9.21 -5.44 5.12
N VAL A 65 -8.01 -5.08 4.70
CA VAL A 65 -7.77 -4.30 3.48
C VAL A 65 -6.59 -4.86 2.68
N GLY A 66 -6.62 -4.58 1.38
CA GLY A 66 -5.45 -4.63 0.51
C GLY A 66 -5.13 -3.21 0.05
N PHE A 67 -3.86 -2.85 -0.06
CA PHE A 67 -3.43 -1.57 -0.60
C PHE A 67 -2.26 -1.78 -1.54
N VAL A 68 -2.35 -1.30 -2.78
CA VAL A 68 -1.31 -1.48 -3.79
C VAL A 68 -0.75 -0.14 -4.21
N VAL A 69 0.58 -0.03 -4.29
CA VAL A 69 1.28 1.11 -4.90
C VAL A 69 2.09 0.58 -6.07
N ASP A 70 1.57 0.83 -7.26
CA ASP A 70 2.04 0.28 -8.53
C ASP A 70 2.18 1.37 -9.61
N ASP A 71 3.09 1.09 -10.53
CA ASP A 71 3.28 1.78 -11.80
C ASP A 71 3.89 0.80 -12.84
N LEU A 72 4.29 1.33 -13.99
CA LEU A 72 5.07 0.58 -14.96
C LEU A 72 6.55 0.86 -14.74
N THR A 73 7.37 -0.19 -14.84
CA THR A 73 8.80 -0.01 -15.06
C THR A 73 8.99 0.75 -16.38
N PRO A 74 9.85 1.79 -16.41
CA PRO A 74 10.22 2.43 -17.67
C PRO A 74 10.71 1.39 -18.69
N ASP A 75 10.29 1.56 -19.94
CA ASP A 75 10.67 0.66 -21.04
C ASP A 75 12.03 1.06 -21.60
N GLU A 76 13.07 0.93 -20.78
CA GLU A 76 14.44 1.36 -21.10
C GLU A 76 15.46 0.24 -20.80
N PRO A 77 16.52 0.07 -21.62
CA PRO A 77 17.56 -0.90 -21.34
C PRO A 77 18.25 -0.65 -19.99
N GLY A 78 18.31 -1.69 -19.16
CA GLY A 78 18.92 -1.62 -17.82
C GLY A 78 17.91 -1.46 -16.68
N GLU A 79 16.64 -1.22 -16.98
CA GLU A 79 15.56 -1.26 -16.01
C GLU A 79 15.17 -2.71 -15.65
N ILE A 80 14.55 -2.89 -14.47
CA ILE A 80 14.12 -4.20 -13.97
C ILE A 80 12.79 -4.59 -14.63
N GLU A 81 12.81 -5.63 -15.45
CA GLU A 81 11.64 -6.09 -16.22
C GLU A 81 10.97 -4.93 -17.01
N PRO A 82 11.67 -4.35 -18.01
CA PRO A 82 11.19 -3.18 -18.75
C PRO A 82 9.80 -3.40 -19.37
N GLY A 83 8.94 -2.38 -19.30
CA GLY A 83 7.57 -2.43 -19.81
C GLY A 83 6.59 -3.27 -18.98
N MET A 84 7.03 -3.90 -17.88
CA MET A 84 6.16 -4.64 -16.97
C MET A 84 5.64 -3.78 -15.82
N GLY A 85 4.53 -4.21 -15.20
CA GLY A 85 4.05 -3.60 -13.96
C GLY A 85 4.98 -3.93 -12.80
N ARG A 86 5.22 -2.96 -11.90
CA ARG A 86 6.00 -3.13 -10.66
C ARG A 86 5.23 -2.58 -9.47
N GLY A 87 5.53 -3.05 -8.27
CA GLY A 87 4.81 -2.53 -7.12
C GLY A 87 5.08 -3.18 -5.77
N VAL A 88 4.39 -2.61 -4.79
CA VAL A 88 4.26 -3.13 -3.43
C VAL A 88 2.78 -3.29 -3.12
N GLU A 89 2.39 -4.50 -2.71
CA GLU A 89 1.09 -4.78 -2.11
C GLU A 89 1.24 -4.81 -0.58
N VAL A 90 0.27 -4.26 0.11
CA VAL A 90 0.14 -4.30 1.56
C VAL A 90 -1.19 -4.96 1.88
N ARG A 91 -1.13 -6.16 2.46
CA ARG A 91 -2.28 -6.82 3.08
C ARG A 91 -2.20 -6.61 4.58
N GLY A 92 -3.29 -6.16 5.18
CA GLY A 92 -3.31 -5.93 6.62
C GLY A 92 -4.65 -5.46 7.15
N ARG A 93 -4.58 -4.73 8.25
CA ARG A 93 -5.75 -4.19 8.95
C ARG A 93 -5.75 -2.69 8.92
N ALA A 94 -6.91 -2.11 8.67
CA ALA A 94 -7.14 -0.69 8.69
C ALA A 94 -7.97 -0.27 9.90
N GLU A 95 -7.73 0.94 10.36
CA GLU A 95 -8.50 1.63 11.39
C GLU A 95 -8.92 3.00 10.87
N ALA A 96 -10.15 3.39 11.19
CA ALA A 96 -10.68 4.72 10.94
C ALA A 96 -10.41 5.58 12.19
N LEU A 97 -9.72 6.71 12.03
CA LEU A 97 -9.41 7.60 13.14
C LEU A 97 -9.32 9.07 12.70
N SER A 98 -9.39 9.98 13.67
CA SER A 98 -9.10 11.40 13.47
C SER A 98 -7.69 11.72 13.96
N VAL A 99 -6.92 12.48 13.17
CA VAL A 99 -5.56 12.93 13.51
C VAL A 99 -5.46 14.46 13.49
N ASP A 100 -4.44 14.98 14.16
CA ASP A 100 -4.12 16.42 14.13
C ASP A 100 -3.34 16.82 12.88
N ASP A 101 -2.53 15.90 12.35
CA ASP A 101 -1.72 16.09 11.13
C ASP A 101 -2.11 15.03 10.08
N PRO A 102 -3.16 15.26 9.28
CA PRO A 102 -3.59 14.36 8.22
C PRO A 102 -2.74 14.48 6.95
N PRO A 103 -2.61 13.42 6.14
CA PRO A 103 -1.92 13.51 4.86
C PRO A 103 -2.75 14.29 3.83
N GLY A 104 -2.08 15.12 3.04
CA GLY A 104 -2.66 15.89 1.94
C GLY A 104 -2.26 17.36 1.96
N ALA A 105 -2.69 18.12 0.95
CA ALA A 105 -2.41 19.55 0.87
C ALA A 105 -3.16 20.33 1.97
N PRO A 106 -2.54 21.37 2.56
CA PRO A 106 -3.22 22.26 3.51
C PRO A 106 -4.53 22.81 2.94
N GLY A 107 -5.59 22.82 3.76
CA GLY A 107 -6.93 23.28 3.35
C GLY A 107 -7.78 22.25 2.60
N MET A 108 -7.19 21.14 2.13
CA MET A 108 -7.91 20.05 1.46
C MET A 108 -7.97 18.77 2.30
N ALA A 109 -7.05 18.60 3.26
CA ALA A 109 -7.00 17.44 4.13
C ALA A 109 -8.00 17.57 5.30
N GLY A 110 -8.96 16.64 5.39
CA GLY A 110 -9.78 16.46 6.58
C GLY A 110 -9.01 15.69 7.67
N ARG A 111 -9.41 15.85 8.93
CA ARG A 111 -8.76 15.19 10.08
C ARG A 111 -9.01 13.68 10.11
N ASP A 112 -10.11 13.21 9.53
CA ASP A 112 -10.44 11.79 9.48
C ASP A 112 -9.61 11.08 8.40
N ILE A 113 -9.02 9.96 8.77
CA ILE A 113 -8.17 9.14 7.91
C ILE A 113 -8.52 7.66 8.04
N ILE A 114 -8.02 6.87 7.09
CA ILE A 114 -7.90 5.42 7.20
C ILE A 114 -6.42 5.10 7.36
N ARG A 115 -6.03 4.51 8.50
CA ARG A 115 -4.65 4.06 8.74
C ARG A 115 -4.54 2.57 8.51
N VAL A 116 -3.64 2.15 7.62
CA VAL A 116 -3.34 0.76 7.32
C VAL A 116 -2.12 0.31 8.13
N ARG A 117 -2.26 -0.83 8.82
CA ARG A 117 -1.20 -1.54 9.54
C ARG A 117 -0.80 -2.78 8.72
N PRO A 118 0.41 -2.82 8.14
CA PRO A 118 0.84 -3.95 7.31
C PRO A 118 0.97 -5.26 8.09
N GLU A 119 0.56 -6.37 7.48
CA GLU A 119 0.76 -7.72 7.99
C GLU A 119 1.58 -8.57 7.01
N ARG A 120 1.26 -8.46 5.70
CA ARG A 120 1.98 -9.13 4.61
C ARG A 120 2.26 -8.15 3.49
N ILE A 121 3.47 -8.22 2.95
CA ILE A 121 4.00 -7.24 2.00
C ILE A 121 4.62 -8.00 0.81
N PRO A 122 3.82 -8.37 -0.20
CA PRO A 122 4.34 -8.79 -1.50
C PRO A 122 4.90 -7.59 -2.27
N SER A 123 6.03 -7.78 -2.95
CA SER A 123 6.60 -6.82 -3.87
C SER A 123 7.08 -7.53 -5.14
N TRP A 124 7.13 -6.81 -6.26
CA TRP A 124 7.58 -7.35 -7.53
C TRP A 124 8.22 -6.28 -8.40
N HIS A 125 9.26 -6.66 -9.13
CA HIS A 125 9.92 -5.85 -10.16
C HIS A 125 10.45 -4.49 -9.66
N ILE A 126 10.79 -4.40 -8.37
CA ILE A 126 11.38 -3.20 -7.74
C ILE A 126 12.79 -3.46 -7.19
N ASP A 127 13.18 -4.72 -7.08
CA ASP A 127 14.41 -5.15 -6.43
C ASP A 127 15.32 -5.85 -7.45
N PRO A 128 16.52 -5.31 -7.75
CA PRO A 128 17.42 -5.93 -8.72
C PRO A 128 17.97 -7.27 -8.23
N GLU A 129 18.00 -7.52 -6.91
CA GLU A 129 18.44 -8.80 -6.34
C GLU A 129 17.34 -9.87 -6.40
N ALA A 130 16.08 -9.45 -6.55
CA ALA A 130 14.91 -10.32 -6.65
C ALA A 130 13.91 -9.81 -7.71
N PRO A 131 14.29 -9.79 -9.00
CA PRO A 131 13.52 -9.11 -10.04
C PRO A 131 12.10 -9.66 -10.21
N ALA A 132 11.90 -10.99 -10.05
CA ALA A 132 10.57 -11.62 -10.11
C ALA A 132 9.66 -11.29 -8.91
N GLY A 133 10.19 -10.67 -7.85
CA GLY A 133 9.46 -10.33 -6.63
C GLY A 133 9.54 -11.35 -5.50
N TYR A 134 9.02 -10.96 -4.34
CA TYR A 134 8.96 -11.78 -3.13
C TYR A 134 7.75 -11.42 -2.26
N SER A 135 7.44 -12.26 -1.29
CA SER A 135 6.35 -12.01 -0.34
C SER A 135 6.76 -12.33 1.07
N ARG A 136 6.70 -11.32 1.94
CA ARG A 136 7.14 -11.45 3.32
C ARG A 136 6.08 -11.02 4.33
N LYS A 137 6.22 -11.52 5.56
CA LYS A 137 5.47 -11.02 6.72
C LYS A 137 6.19 -9.80 7.30
N ARG A 138 5.46 -8.89 7.94
CA ARG A 138 6.05 -7.73 8.62
C ARG A 138 7.21 -8.15 9.53
N GLY A 139 8.35 -7.45 9.41
CA GLY A 139 9.52 -7.64 10.28
C GLY A 139 10.40 -8.86 9.97
N VAL A 140 10.07 -9.64 8.94
CA VAL A 140 10.95 -10.69 8.41
C VAL A 140 11.63 -10.13 7.17
N THR A 141 12.95 -9.99 7.22
CA THR A 141 13.79 -9.86 6.01
C THR A 141 13.87 -11.25 5.40
N ASP A 142 13.44 -11.37 4.15
CA ASP A 142 13.47 -12.65 3.45
C ASP A 142 14.93 -12.97 3.11
N THR A 143 15.55 -13.88 3.86
CA THR A 143 16.89 -14.40 3.56
C THR A 143 16.79 -15.38 2.40
N GLY A 144 16.67 -14.85 1.18
CA GLY A 144 17.08 -15.53 -0.06
C GLY A 144 16.36 -16.81 -0.51
N GLU A 145 15.37 -17.35 0.22
CA GLU A 145 14.55 -18.44 -0.29
C GLU A 145 13.30 -17.89 -0.99
N SER A 146 13.51 -17.34 -2.19
CA SER A 146 12.43 -17.04 -3.12
C SER A 146 11.71 -18.33 -3.48
N LYS A 147 10.63 -18.65 -2.75
CA LYS A 147 9.60 -19.53 -3.28
C LYS A 147 8.95 -18.74 -4.41
N ASN A 148 9.41 -18.98 -5.64
CA ASN A 148 8.81 -18.52 -6.89
C ASN A 148 7.32 -18.89 -6.90
N HIS A 149 6.49 -18.06 -6.29
CA HIS A 149 5.07 -18.03 -6.52
C HIS A 149 4.90 -17.01 -7.64
N THR A 150 4.86 -17.51 -8.87
CA THR A 150 4.39 -16.75 -10.02
C THR A 150 3.07 -16.08 -9.62
N PHE A 151 3.02 -14.75 -9.69
CA PHE A 151 1.80 -14.00 -9.50
C PHE A 151 0.79 -14.48 -10.56
N GLY A 152 -0.29 -15.11 -10.11
CA GLY A 152 -1.42 -15.53 -10.91
C GLY A 152 -2.70 -14.87 -10.43
#